data_AF-A0A7V2JK19-F1
#
_entry.id   AF-A0A7V2JK19-F1
#
_cell.length_a   1.000
_cell.length_b   1.000
_cell.length_c   1.000
_cell.angle_alpha   90.00
_cell.angle_beta   90.00
_cell.angle_gamma   90.00
#
_symmetry.space_group_name_H-M   'P 1'
#
loop_
_entity.id
_entity.type
_entity.pdbx_description
1 polymer ?
#
loop_
_entity_poly.entity_id
_entity_poly.type
_entity_poly.pdbx_seq_one_letter_code
_entity_poly.pdbx_strand_id
1 'polypeptide(L)'
;MSKPSPLGAVLADDENVQTAIDLLLDYSKSDLLAFQNMPGWPSHTIALNLKMVDEKITETFTASGLASAIEVFNEIAVIAPPGTGKTTTLLQLTEAILGNASSVAVFVPLSEWSTCPDIFFQSFVRRAAFRDARERQFELLAEHGRLVLILDGWNELDETSKRRVRNELKSLRRNYPDLRLVVSSRHKDFDIPIDGPVIEVDVLTEEQQQEVAKALRGSEGESLMDHAWRTPGLRELVE
;
A
#
# COMPACT_ATOMS: atom_id res chain seq x y z
N MET A 1 2.56 -49.63 3.09
CA MET A 1 2.28 -48.24 2.71
C MET A 1 2.72 -47.35 3.86
N SER A 2 3.91 -46.75 3.77
CA SER A 2 4.41 -45.84 4.80
C SER A 2 3.69 -44.51 4.69
N LYS A 3 3.12 -44.02 5.79
CA LYS A 3 2.64 -42.64 5.90
C LYS A 3 3.81 -41.67 5.67
N PRO A 4 3.62 -40.57 4.94
CA PRO A 4 4.68 -39.58 4.77
C PRO A 4 5.01 -38.94 6.13
N SER A 5 6.30 -38.70 6.36
CA SER A 5 6.80 -38.00 7.56
C SER A 5 6.21 -36.59 7.65
N PRO A 6 5.83 -36.11 8.85
CA PRO A 6 5.26 -34.76 9.02
C PRO A 6 6.21 -33.63 8.58
N LEU A 7 7.52 -33.85 8.63
CA LEU A 7 8.52 -32.90 8.12
C LEU A 7 8.48 -32.72 6.59
N GLY A 8 8.09 -33.76 5.83
CA GLY A 8 8.01 -33.71 4.38
C GLY A 8 6.77 -33.00 3.86
N ALA A 9 5.67 -32.99 4.62
CA ALA A 9 4.45 -32.26 4.29
C ALA A 9 4.62 -30.74 4.49
N VAL A 10 5.24 -30.32 5.60
CA VAL A 10 5.48 -28.90 5.93
C VAL A 10 6.46 -28.21 4.98
N LEU A 11 7.36 -28.97 4.35
CA LEU A 11 8.25 -28.48 3.29
C LEU A 11 7.58 -28.41 1.92
N ALA A 12 6.68 -29.35 1.60
CA ALA A 12 5.93 -29.35 0.34
C ALA A 12 4.95 -28.18 0.24
N ASP A 13 4.37 -27.74 1.37
CA ASP A 13 3.47 -26.59 1.42
C ASP A 13 4.18 -25.25 1.14
N ASP A 14 5.50 -25.19 1.36
CA ASP A 14 6.34 -23.99 1.12
C ASP A 14 6.86 -23.87 -0.31
N GLU A 15 6.62 -24.88 -1.15
CA GLU A 15 6.96 -24.87 -2.57
C GLU A 15 5.71 -24.68 -3.46
N ASN A 16 4.51 -24.74 -2.87
CA ASN A 16 3.26 -24.53 -3.59
C ASN A 16 2.82 -23.06 -3.51
N VAL A 17 2.85 -22.38 -4.67
CA VAL A 17 2.47 -20.97 -4.78
C VAL A 17 1.04 -20.73 -4.31
N GLN A 18 0.09 -21.60 -4.64
CA GLN A 18 -1.31 -21.40 -4.26
C GLN A 18 -1.49 -21.53 -2.75
N THR A 19 -0.86 -22.54 -2.14
CA THR A 19 -0.86 -22.70 -0.67
C THR A 19 -0.24 -21.48 0.01
N ALA A 20 0.87 -20.96 -0.51
CA ALA A 20 1.51 -19.75 0.01
C ALA A 20 0.63 -18.50 -0.15
N ILE A 21 -0.09 -18.35 -1.27
CA ILE A 21 -1.07 -17.28 -1.48
C ILE A 21 -2.16 -17.38 -0.42
N ASP A 22 -2.83 -18.53 -0.31
CA ASP A 22 -3.98 -18.69 0.59
C ASP A 22 -3.58 -18.37 2.04
N LEU A 23 -2.41 -18.84 2.47
CA LEU A 23 -1.87 -18.57 3.81
C LEU A 23 -1.53 -17.09 4.02
N LEU A 24 -0.70 -16.52 3.14
CA LEU A 24 -0.21 -15.15 3.31
C LEU A 24 -1.31 -14.11 3.05
N LEU A 25 -2.35 -14.44 2.27
CA LEU A 25 -3.51 -13.57 2.07
C LEU A 25 -4.24 -13.31 3.39
N ASP A 26 -4.46 -14.35 4.19
CA ASP A 26 -5.13 -14.22 5.49
C ASP A 26 -4.26 -13.44 6.49
N TYR A 27 -2.94 -13.68 6.50
CA TYR A 27 -2.02 -12.91 7.34
C TYR A 27 -1.94 -11.44 6.91
N SER A 28 -1.85 -11.15 5.63
CA SER A 28 -1.85 -9.78 5.11
C SER A 28 -3.15 -9.05 5.40
N LYS A 29 -4.31 -9.73 5.35
CA LYS A 29 -5.59 -9.15 5.79
C LYS A 29 -5.57 -8.83 7.28
N SER A 30 -5.04 -9.74 8.10
CA SER A 30 -4.89 -9.49 9.54
C SER A 30 -3.93 -8.34 9.84
N ASP A 31 -2.86 -8.19 9.07
CA ASP A 31 -1.89 -7.10 9.18
C ASP A 31 -2.53 -5.76 8.79
N LEU A 32 -3.24 -5.74 7.66
CA LEU A 32 -4.02 -4.58 7.20
C LEU A 32 -5.04 -4.14 8.27
N LEU A 33 -5.77 -5.08 8.86
CA LEU A 33 -6.72 -4.78 9.95
C LEU A 33 -6.03 -4.15 11.16
N ALA A 34 -4.78 -4.51 11.45
CA ALA A 34 -4.04 -3.88 12.54
C ALA A 34 -3.78 -2.39 12.27
N PHE A 35 -3.47 -2.01 11.02
CA PHE A 35 -3.36 -0.61 10.61
C PHE A 35 -4.71 0.13 10.65
N GLN A 36 -5.77 -0.52 10.16
CA GLN A 36 -7.12 0.06 10.16
C GLN A 36 -7.72 0.24 11.56
N ASN A 37 -7.20 -0.49 12.56
CA ASN A 37 -7.60 -0.35 13.96
C ASN A 37 -6.76 0.69 14.74
N MET A 38 -5.76 1.32 14.11
CA MET A 38 -4.95 2.34 14.79
C MET A 38 -5.75 3.63 15.05
N PRO A 39 -5.48 4.33 16.18
CA PRO A 39 -6.02 5.66 16.42
C PRO A 39 -5.66 6.61 15.27
N GLY A 40 -6.66 7.22 14.64
CA GLY A 40 -6.48 8.11 13.48
C GLY A 40 -6.90 7.50 12.14
N TRP A 41 -7.24 6.20 12.09
CA TRP A 41 -7.91 5.64 10.93
C TRP A 41 -9.31 6.27 10.74
N PRO A 42 -9.69 6.69 9.53
CA PRO A 42 -11.00 7.30 9.30
C PRO A 42 -12.13 6.31 9.56
N SER A 43 -13.17 6.75 10.28
CA SER A 43 -14.39 5.95 10.48
C SER A 43 -15.18 5.74 9.19
N HIS A 44 -14.98 6.63 8.21
CA HIS A 44 -15.52 6.54 6.86
C HIS A 44 -14.39 6.82 5.88
N THR A 45 -14.15 5.89 4.96
CA THR A 45 -13.10 6.05 3.94
C THR A 45 -13.74 6.26 2.58
N ILE A 46 -13.15 7.16 1.79
CA ILE A 46 -13.57 7.43 0.42
C ILE A 46 -12.43 7.03 -0.50
N ALA A 47 -12.76 6.39 -1.62
CA ALA A 47 -11.76 6.09 -2.64
C ALA A 47 -11.35 7.40 -3.32
N LEU A 48 -10.08 7.77 -3.17
CA LEU A 48 -9.54 8.98 -3.80
C LEU A 48 -9.35 8.78 -5.29
N ASN A 49 -9.50 9.87 -6.03
CA ASN A 49 -9.16 9.90 -7.45
C ASN A 49 -7.64 9.95 -7.59
N LEU A 50 -7.13 9.22 -8.57
CA LEU A 50 -5.71 9.13 -8.89
C LEU A 50 -5.48 9.62 -10.31
N LYS A 51 -4.42 10.40 -10.53
CA LYS A 51 -4.04 10.95 -11.85
C LYS A 51 -2.64 10.49 -12.23
N MET A 52 -2.42 10.14 -13.48
CA MET A 52 -1.07 9.88 -13.98
C MET A 52 -0.37 11.20 -14.33
N VAL A 53 0.88 11.38 -13.90
CA VAL A 53 1.55 12.69 -14.00
C VAL A 53 2.16 12.96 -15.39
N ASP A 54 2.44 11.93 -16.20
CA ASP A 54 3.26 12.06 -17.42
C ASP A 54 2.50 11.85 -18.74
N GLU A 55 1.22 11.46 -18.69
CA GLU A 55 0.41 11.32 -19.89
C GLU A 55 -0.52 12.53 -20.04
N LYS A 56 -0.73 13.00 -21.27
CA LYS A 56 -1.78 14.00 -21.62
C LYS A 56 -3.21 13.51 -21.33
N ILE A 57 -3.33 12.38 -20.63
CA ILE A 57 -4.53 11.66 -20.28
C ILE A 57 -4.75 11.91 -18.79
N THR A 58 -5.59 12.89 -18.48
CA THR A 58 -6.15 13.11 -17.14
C THR A 58 -7.28 12.12 -16.88
N GLU A 59 -6.99 10.83 -16.99
CA GLU A 59 -7.93 9.81 -16.54
C GLU A 59 -7.80 9.65 -15.03
N THR A 60 -8.90 9.92 -14.33
CA THR A 60 -9.04 9.65 -12.91
C THR A 60 -9.39 8.18 -12.72
N PHE A 61 -8.60 7.46 -11.93
CA PHE A 61 -8.93 6.08 -11.56
C PHE A 61 -8.92 5.91 -10.04
N THR A 62 -9.59 4.86 -9.58
CA THR A 62 -9.74 4.51 -8.16
C THR A 62 -8.61 3.59 -7.70
N ALA A 63 -8.58 3.27 -6.39
CA ALA A 63 -7.64 2.29 -5.84
C ALA A 63 -7.71 0.90 -6.52
N SER A 64 -8.89 0.47 -7.00
CA SER A 64 -9.02 -0.78 -7.78
C SER A 64 -8.44 -0.66 -9.19
N GLY A 65 -8.56 0.51 -9.82
CA GLY A 65 -7.85 0.82 -11.05
C GLY A 65 -6.33 0.77 -10.86
N LEU A 66 -5.84 1.30 -9.74
CA LEU A 66 -4.42 1.22 -9.37
C LEU A 66 -3.97 -0.23 -9.11
N ALA A 67 -4.77 -1.03 -8.41
CA ALA A 67 -4.49 -2.46 -8.21
C ALA A 67 -4.33 -3.20 -9.56
N SER A 68 -5.15 -2.85 -10.56
CA SER A 68 -5.05 -3.40 -11.91
C SER A 68 -3.80 -2.88 -12.64
N ALA A 69 -3.46 -1.60 -12.47
CA ALA A 69 -2.25 -1.02 -13.05
C ALA A 69 -0.97 -1.68 -12.50
N ILE A 70 -0.93 -2.06 -11.22
CA ILE A 70 0.20 -2.79 -10.61
C ILE A 70 0.43 -4.17 -11.23
N GLU A 71 -0.62 -4.80 -11.78
CA GLU A 71 -0.45 -6.08 -12.49
C GLU A 71 0.25 -5.89 -13.86
N VAL A 72 0.14 -4.69 -14.44
CA VAL A 72 0.78 -4.31 -15.72
C VAL A 72 2.15 -3.69 -15.49
N PHE A 73 2.27 -2.82 -14.49
CA PHE A 73 3.49 -2.12 -14.10
C PHE A 73 4.02 -2.72 -12.80
N ASN A 74 5.17 -3.41 -12.87
CA ASN A 74 5.80 -3.96 -11.67
C ASN A 74 6.18 -2.88 -10.64
N GLU A 75 6.29 -1.62 -11.04
CA GLU A 75 6.67 -0.54 -10.13
C GLU A 75 5.79 0.67 -10.34
N ILE A 76 5.35 1.31 -9.26
CA ILE A 76 4.53 2.53 -9.32
C ILE A 76 4.92 3.50 -8.19
N ALA A 77 5.06 4.77 -8.53
CA ALA A 77 5.29 5.84 -7.56
C ALA A 77 3.96 6.51 -7.24
N VAL A 78 3.65 6.66 -5.96
CA VAL A 78 2.46 7.39 -5.51
C VAL A 78 2.92 8.68 -4.84
N ILE A 79 2.57 9.81 -5.45
CA ILE A 79 2.82 11.16 -4.93
C ILE A 79 1.53 11.67 -4.34
N ALA A 80 1.59 12.21 -3.13
CA ALA A 80 0.43 12.82 -2.52
C ALA A 80 0.87 14.01 -1.64
N PRO A 81 0.34 15.21 -1.89
CA PRO A 81 0.60 16.36 -1.04
C PRO A 81 0.23 16.10 0.44
N PRO A 82 0.82 16.83 1.41
CA PRO A 82 0.47 16.68 2.82
C PRO A 82 -1.04 16.81 3.06
N GLY A 83 -1.62 15.92 3.88
CA GLY A 83 -3.04 15.99 4.27
C GLY A 83 -4.03 15.38 3.27
N THR A 84 -3.59 14.92 2.10
CA THR A 84 -4.45 14.34 1.05
C THR A 84 -4.86 12.89 1.28
N GLY A 85 -4.60 12.30 2.46
CA GLY A 85 -5.02 10.91 2.73
C GLY A 85 -4.17 9.83 2.04
N LYS A 86 -2.89 10.11 1.75
CA LYS A 86 -1.94 9.16 1.15
C LYS A 86 -1.94 7.77 1.80
N THR A 87 -1.70 7.71 3.11
CA THR A 87 -1.67 6.45 3.86
C THR A 87 -3.01 5.73 3.79
N THR A 88 -4.13 6.46 3.88
CA THR A 88 -5.48 5.91 3.69
C THR A 88 -5.65 5.29 2.30
N THR A 89 -5.18 5.97 1.25
CA THR A 89 -5.24 5.50 -0.14
C THR A 89 -4.39 4.25 -0.35
N LEU A 90 -3.19 4.20 0.23
CA LEU A 90 -2.32 3.02 0.15
C LEU A 90 -2.90 1.83 0.89
N LEU A 91 -3.58 2.04 2.02
CA LEU A 91 -4.27 0.98 2.74
C LEU A 91 -5.53 0.50 2.00
N GLN A 92 -6.30 1.39 1.37
CA GLN A 92 -7.38 1.02 0.45
C GLN A 92 -6.87 0.26 -0.78
N LEU A 93 -5.72 0.66 -1.32
CA LEU A 93 -5.03 -0.09 -2.39
C LEU A 93 -4.63 -1.48 -1.92
N THR A 94 -4.07 -1.57 -0.70
CA THR A 94 -3.73 -2.86 -0.07
C THR A 94 -4.96 -3.75 0.01
N GLU A 95 -6.08 -3.20 0.49
CA GLU A 95 -7.37 -3.88 0.57
C GLU A 95 -7.86 -4.36 -0.81
N ALA A 96 -7.81 -3.49 -1.83
CA ALA A 96 -8.23 -3.82 -3.19
C ALA A 96 -7.40 -4.98 -3.79
N ILE A 97 -6.08 -4.97 -3.60
CA ILE A 97 -5.20 -6.06 -4.07
C ILE A 97 -5.54 -7.37 -3.35
N LEU A 98 -5.69 -7.34 -2.03
CA LEU A 98 -6.04 -8.52 -1.23
C LEU A 98 -7.47 -9.03 -1.54
N GLY A 99 -8.38 -8.15 -1.93
CA GLY A 99 -9.75 -8.49 -2.32
C GLY A 99 -9.83 -9.27 -3.63
N ASN A 100 -8.90 -9.03 -4.57
CA ASN A 100 -8.83 -9.77 -5.84
C ASN A 100 -8.30 -11.20 -5.66
N ALA A 101 -7.67 -11.51 -4.53
CA ALA A 101 -7.06 -12.81 -4.21
C ALA A 101 -6.08 -13.35 -5.28
N SER A 102 -5.63 -12.50 -6.21
CA SER A 102 -4.62 -12.85 -7.23
C SER A 102 -3.22 -12.71 -6.65
N SER A 103 -3.00 -11.76 -5.75
CA SER A 103 -1.71 -11.39 -5.19
C SER A 103 -1.83 -11.06 -3.70
N VAL A 104 -0.71 -11.16 -2.99
CA VAL A 104 -0.60 -10.76 -1.59
C VAL A 104 0.09 -9.39 -1.54
N ALA A 105 -0.51 -8.45 -0.81
CA ALA A 105 0.08 -7.14 -0.55
C ALA A 105 0.57 -7.04 0.89
N VAL A 106 1.72 -6.40 1.11
CA VAL A 106 2.26 -6.07 2.44
C VAL A 106 2.49 -4.57 2.52
N PHE A 107 1.79 -3.91 3.44
CA PHE A 107 1.97 -2.50 3.73
C PHE A 107 3.18 -2.27 4.65
N VAL A 108 4.08 -1.38 4.26
CA VAL A 108 5.36 -1.15 4.95
C VAL A 108 5.53 0.34 5.23
N PRO A 109 5.26 0.80 6.47
CA PRO A 109 5.68 2.12 6.89
C PRO A 109 7.22 2.18 6.91
N LEU A 110 7.82 2.93 5.98
CA LEU A 110 9.27 2.97 5.85
C LEU A 110 9.93 3.61 7.07
N SER A 111 9.29 4.60 7.69
CA SER A 111 9.75 5.23 8.93
C SER A 111 9.90 4.23 10.06
N GLU A 112 8.91 3.35 10.27
CA GLU A 112 8.99 2.25 11.24
C GLU A 112 10.04 1.21 10.83
N TRP A 113 9.96 0.70 9.61
CA TRP A 113 10.86 -0.35 9.11
C TRP A 113 12.34 0.04 9.20
N SER A 114 12.65 1.31 8.94
CA SER A 114 14.03 1.82 8.95
C SER A 114 14.70 1.77 10.33
N THR A 115 13.90 1.73 11.40
CA THR A 115 14.40 1.63 12.79
C THR A 115 14.84 0.21 13.18
N CYS A 116 14.32 -0.82 12.51
CA CYS A 116 14.69 -2.21 12.75
C CYS A 116 15.92 -2.57 11.89
N PRO A 117 16.85 -3.43 12.35
CA PRO A 117 18.02 -3.83 11.56
C PRO A 117 17.74 -4.90 10.49
N ASP A 118 16.56 -5.51 10.50
CA ASP A 118 16.18 -6.62 9.61
C ASP A 118 15.96 -6.17 8.16
N ILE A 119 16.13 -7.08 7.20
CA ILE A 119 15.71 -6.87 5.80
C ILE A 119 14.19 -7.07 5.66
N PHE A 120 13.61 -6.76 4.49
CA PHE A 120 12.14 -6.75 4.30
C PHE A 120 11.44 -8.03 4.76
N PHE A 121 11.75 -9.20 4.20
CA PHE A 121 11.03 -10.43 4.54
C PHE A 121 11.23 -10.86 6.00
N GLN A 122 12.43 -10.67 6.54
CA GLN A 122 12.72 -10.87 7.96
C GLN A 122 11.87 -9.96 8.87
N SER A 123 11.69 -8.70 8.47
CA SER A 123 10.87 -7.77 9.24
C SER A 123 9.38 -8.16 9.23
N PHE A 124 8.89 -8.78 8.15
CA PHE A 124 7.48 -9.17 8.03
C PHE A 124 7.13 -10.29 8.99
N VAL A 125 7.92 -11.36 9.03
CA VAL A 125 7.69 -12.52 9.92
C VAL A 125 7.78 -12.17 11.41
N ARG A 126 8.34 -11.00 11.76
CA ARG A 126 8.33 -10.49 13.15
C ARG A 126 7.02 -9.81 13.55
N ARG A 127 6.18 -9.39 12.60
CA ARG A 127 4.89 -8.76 12.92
C ARG A 127 3.94 -9.82 13.45
N ALA A 128 3.10 -9.43 14.41
CA ALA A 128 2.16 -10.35 15.07
C ALA A 128 1.22 -11.07 14.07
N ALA A 129 0.84 -10.40 12.98
CA ALA A 129 -0.02 -10.97 11.94
C ALA A 129 0.63 -12.09 11.12
N PHE A 130 1.97 -12.08 11.00
CA PHE A 130 2.75 -13.04 10.21
C PHE A 130 3.54 -14.03 11.08
N ARG A 131 3.17 -14.20 12.36
CA ARG A 131 3.96 -15.00 13.34
C ARG A 131 4.22 -16.45 12.92
N ASP A 132 3.33 -17.00 12.10
CA ASP A 132 3.36 -18.39 11.63
C ASP A 132 3.84 -18.47 10.15
N ALA A 133 4.16 -17.32 9.55
CA ALA A 133 4.72 -17.22 8.21
C ALA A 133 6.23 -17.47 8.21
N ARG A 134 6.74 -17.86 7.04
CA ARG A 134 8.17 -18.06 6.78
C ARG A 134 8.64 -17.14 5.66
N GLU A 135 9.89 -16.69 5.73
CA GLU A 135 10.49 -15.86 4.67
C GLU A 135 10.35 -16.52 3.29
N ARG A 136 10.55 -17.84 3.21
CA ARG A 136 10.44 -18.62 1.98
C ARG A 136 9.11 -18.43 1.25
N GLN A 137 8.02 -18.21 1.97
CA GLN A 137 6.69 -18.01 1.37
C GLN A 137 6.62 -16.64 0.66
N PHE A 138 7.21 -15.60 1.25
CA PHE A 138 7.33 -14.30 0.59
C PHE A 138 8.26 -14.38 -0.62
N GLU A 139 9.38 -15.10 -0.51
CA GLU A 139 10.28 -15.35 -1.63
C GLU A 139 9.56 -16.06 -2.77
N LEU A 140 8.82 -17.13 -2.48
CA LEU A 140 8.04 -17.87 -3.48
C LEU A 140 7.00 -16.96 -4.17
N LEU A 141 6.26 -16.14 -3.41
CA LEU A 141 5.31 -15.20 -4.02
C LEU A 141 6.02 -14.13 -4.85
N ALA A 142 7.19 -13.65 -4.42
CA ALA A 142 7.99 -12.69 -5.19
C ALA A 142 8.56 -13.30 -6.48
N GLU A 143 9.05 -14.54 -6.44
CA GLU A 143 9.52 -15.31 -7.61
C GLU A 143 8.44 -15.46 -8.68
N HIS A 144 7.16 -15.53 -8.28
CA HIS A 144 6.03 -15.75 -9.18
C HIS A 144 5.23 -14.47 -9.51
N GLY A 145 5.71 -13.29 -9.10
CA GLY A 145 5.02 -12.01 -9.32
C GLY A 145 3.67 -11.90 -8.60
N ARG A 146 3.52 -12.59 -7.47
CA ARG A 146 2.31 -12.65 -6.64
C ARG A 146 2.46 -11.89 -5.31
N LEU A 147 3.58 -11.19 -5.12
CA LEU A 147 3.83 -10.33 -3.97
C LEU A 147 3.90 -8.85 -4.40
N VAL A 148 3.19 -8.00 -3.66
CA VAL A 148 3.23 -6.54 -3.79
C VAL A 148 3.73 -5.93 -2.48
N LEU A 149 4.79 -5.12 -2.53
CA LEU A 149 5.24 -4.32 -1.38
C LEU A 149 4.76 -2.88 -1.54
N ILE A 150 4.04 -2.39 -0.53
CA ILE A 150 3.51 -1.02 -0.50
C ILE A 150 4.30 -0.23 0.53
N LEU A 151 5.28 0.54 0.05
CA LEU A 151 6.24 1.27 0.87
C LEU A 151 5.77 2.71 1.09
N ASP A 152 5.34 3.03 2.30
CA ASP A 152 4.83 4.36 2.65
C ASP A 152 5.90 5.24 3.30
N GLY A 153 6.01 6.48 2.83
CA GLY A 153 6.78 7.52 3.53
C GLY A 153 8.24 7.64 3.11
N TRP A 154 8.57 7.48 1.82
CA TRP A 154 9.93 7.66 1.32
C TRP A 154 10.58 8.99 1.74
N ASN A 155 9.79 10.07 1.72
CA ASN A 155 10.22 11.41 2.09
C ASN A 155 10.48 11.61 3.59
N GLU A 156 10.16 10.62 4.43
CA GLU A 156 10.30 10.70 5.90
C GLU A 156 11.63 10.09 6.37
N LEU A 157 12.34 9.43 5.45
CA LEU A 157 13.63 8.79 5.73
C LEU A 157 14.78 9.78 5.69
N ASP A 158 15.75 9.57 6.59
CA ASP A 158 17.06 10.20 6.49
C ASP A 158 17.91 9.54 5.39
N GLU A 159 19.04 10.17 5.02
CA GLU A 159 19.88 9.68 3.92
C GLU A 159 20.48 8.29 4.17
N THR A 160 20.74 7.94 5.42
CA THR A 160 21.23 6.61 5.80
C THR A 160 20.17 5.55 5.53
N SER A 161 18.93 5.80 5.98
CA SER A 161 17.80 4.91 5.79
C SER A 161 17.39 4.80 4.33
N LYS A 162 17.40 5.91 3.58
CA LYS A 162 17.17 5.89 2.12
C LYS A 162 18.20 5.01 1.41
N ARG A 163 19.49 5.14 1.75
CA ARG A 163 20.55 4.32 1.15
C ARG A 163 20.35 2.84 1.46
N ARG A 164 19.92 2.51 2.68
CA ARG A 164 19.59 1.14 3.08
C ARG A 164 18.42 0.57 2.28
N VAL A 165 17.29 1.29 2.23
CA VAL A 165 16.13 0.86 1.43
C VAL A 165 16.52 0.66 -0.04
N ARG A 166 17.30 1.57 -0.64
CA ARG A 166 17.80 1.41 -2.02
C ARG A 166 18.60 0.13 -2.21
N ASN A 167 19.50 -0.18 -1.28
CA ASN A 167 20.31 -1.40 -1.36
C ASN A 167 19.46 -2.67 -1.25
N GLU A 168 18.46 -2.67 -0.37
CA GLU A 168 17.50 -3.76 -0.22
C GLU A 168 16.64 -3.92 -1.47
N LEU A 169 16.03 -2.84 -1.98
CA LEU A 169 15.22 -2.90 -3.21
C LEU A 169 16.04 -3.33 -4.43
N LYS A 170 17.29 -2.88 -4.53
CA LYS A 170 18.20 -3.34 -5.59
C LYS A 170 18.47 -4.84 -5.50
N SER A 171 18.62 -5.37 -4.28
CA SER A 171 18.84 -6.80 -4.06
C SER A 171 17.57 -7.60 -4.35
N LEU A 172 16.41 -7.13 -3.89
CA LEU A 172 15.11 -7.74 -4.15
C LEU A 172 14.80 -7.80 -5.64
N ARG A 173 14.93 -6.70 -6.39
CA ARG A 173 14.71 -6.67 -7.84
C ARG A 173 15.60 -7.64 -8.62
N ARG A 174 16.87 -7.74 -8.20
CA ARG A 174 17.82 -8.65 -8.84
C ARG A 174 17.42 -10.11 -8.60
N ASN A 175 16.93 -10.43 -7.41
CA ASN A 175 16.57 -11.79 -7.03
C ASN A 175 15.15 -12.17 -7.50
N TYR A 176 14.25 -11.19 -7.57
CA TYR A 176 12.83 -11.34 -7.85
C TYR A 176 12.37 -10.25 -8.84
N PRO A 177 12.65 -10.40 -10.15
CA PRO A 177 12.33 -9.38 -11.16
C PRO A 177 10.83 -9.09 -11.31
N ASP A 178 9.97 -10.05 -10.93
CA ASP A 178 8.52 -9.94 -11.00
C ASP A 178 7.91 -9.40 -9.70
N LEU A 179 8.72 -9.10 -8.67
CA LEU A 179 8.26 -8.45 -7.45
C LEU A 179 7.64 -7.10 -7.78
N ARG A 180 6.44 -6.86 -7.26
CA ARG A 180 5.72 -5.61 -7.50
C ARG A 180 5.93 -4.62 -6.37
N LEU A 181 6.17 -3.36 -6.71
CA LEU A 181 6.53 -2.29 -5.77
C LEU A 181 5.62 -1.08 -5.95
N VAL A 182 5.06 -0.59 -4.85
CA VAL A 182 4.43 0.72 -4.77
C VAL A 182 5.22 1.55 -3.78
N VAL A 183 5.71 2.72 -4.18
CA VAL A 183 6.49 3.58 -3.29
C VAL A 183 5.86 4.96 -3.19
N SER A 184 5.58 5.39 -1.97
CA SER A 184 4.90 6.64 -1.71
C SER A 184 5.84 7.77 -1.27
N SER A 185 5.58 8.98 -1.73
CA SER A 185 6.31 10.20 -1.33
C SER A 185 5.38 11.42 -1.36
N ARG A 186 5.84 12.56 -0.84
CA ARG A 186 5.07 13.83 -0.84
C ARG A 186 5.21 14.64 -2.13
N HIS A 187 6.34 14.57 -2.82
CA HIS A 187 6.60 15.39 -4.00
C HIS A 187 7.31 14.58 -5.09
N LYS A 188 7.09 15.00 -6.34
CA LYS A 188 7.69 14.40 -7.55
C LYS A 188 9.22 14.59 -7.61
N ASP A 189 9.74 15.66 -7.03
CA ASP A 189 11.16 16.04 -7.09
C ASP A 189 12.11 15.14 -6.27
N PHE A 190 11.59 14.10 -5.62
CA PHE A 190 12.40 13.18 -4.82
C PHE A 190 12.95 12.04 -5.68
N ASP A 191 14.21 11.68 -5.42
CA ASP A 191 14.91 10.49 -5.92
C ASP A 191 14.28 9.20 -5.34
N ILE A 192 13.02 8.94 -5.70
CA ILE A 192 12.25 7.76 -5.33
C ILE A 192 12.88 6.56 -6.06
N PRO A 193 13.15 5.45 -5.36
CA PRO A 193 14.00 4.39 -5.89
C PRO A 193 13.23 3.44 -6.83
N ILE A 194 12.44 3.94 -7.78
CA ILE A 194 11.68 3.14 -8.75
C ILE A 194 11.69 3.79 -10.13
N ASP A 195 11.51 2.98 -11.17
CA ASP A 195 11.55 3.42 -12.58
C ASP A 195 10.16 3.39 -13.27
N GLY A 196 9.10 3.16 -12.50
CA GLY A 196 7.73 3.02 -12.98
C GLY A 196 6.94 4.34 -13.11
N PRO A 197 5.68 4.28 -13.59
CA PRO A 197 4.83 5.46 -13.70
C PRO A 197 4.61 6.15 -12.36
N VAL A 198 4.45 7.47 -12.43
CA VAL A 198 4.14 8.32 -11.29
C VAL A 198 2.66 8.66 -11.30
N ILE A 199 2.01 8.38 -10.18
CA ILE A 199 0.60 8.59 -9.93
C ILE A 199 0.46 9.59 -8.80
N GLU A 200 -0.37 10.59 -8.99
CA GLU A 200 -0.69 11.62 -8.00
C GLU A 200 -2.08 11.36 -7.40
N VAL A 201 -2.16 11.43 -6.07
CA VAL A 201 -3.43 11.40 -5.34
C VAL A 201 -4.08 12.76 -5.47
N ASP A 202 -5.29 12.79 -6.03
CA ASP A 202 -6.05 14.01 -6.24
C ASP A 202 -6.69 14.50 -4.94
N VAL A 203 -7.03 15.79 -4.91
CA VAL A 203 -7.84 16.35 -3.83
C VAL A 203 -9.26 15.76 -3.84
N LEU A 204 -9.94 15.81 -2.69
CA LEU A 204 -11.32 15.39 -2.58
C LEU A 204 -12.21 16.30 -3.44
N THR A 205 -13.04 15.70 -4.29
CA THR A 205 -14.11 16.42 -5.01
C THR A 205 -15.17 16.94 -4.04
N GLU A 206 -15.95 17.96 -4.45
CA GLU A 206 -17.05 18.49 -3.63
C GLU A 206 -18.03 17.37 -3.20
N GLU A 207 -18.35 16.42 -4.09
CA GLU A 207 -19.20 15.27 -3.78
C GLU A 207 -18.61 14.39 -2.67
N GLN A 208 -17.31 14.10 -2.76
CA GLN A 208 -16.61 13.30 -1.75
C GLN A 208 -16.51 14.05 -0.42
N GLN A 209 -16.26 15.37 -0.43
CA GLN A 209 -16.25 16.18 0.78
C GLN A 209 -17.61 16.18 1.48
N GLN A 210 -18.71 16.28 0.71
CA GLN A 210 -20.07 16.15 1.24
C GLN A 210 -20.33 14.76 1.83
N GLU A 211 -19.87 13.70 1.17
CA GLU A 211 -19.99 12.34 1.67
C GLU A 211 -19.25 12.16 3.00
N VAL A 212 -18.00 12.63 3.11
CA VAL A 212 -17.24 12.61 4.39
C VAL A 212 -18.02 13.36 5.46
N ALA A 213 -18.49 14.57 5.15
CA ALA A 213 -19.19 15.41 6.12
C ALA A 213 -20.48 14.75 6.62
N LYS A 214 -21.25 14.15 5.71
CA LYS A 214 -22.46 13.38 6.01
C LYS A 214 -22.15 12.15 6.85
N ALA A 215 -21.10 11.40 6.53
CA ALA A 215 -20.74 10.20 7.26
C ALA A 215 -20.31 10.51 8.71
N LEU A 216 -19.64 11.66 8.92
CA LEU A 216 -19.14 12.06 10.24
C LEU A 216 -20.21 12.71 11.13
N ARG A 217 -21.12 13.52 10.55
CA ARG A 217 -22.08 14.34 11.33
C ARG A 217 -23.50 14.39 10.75
N GLY A 218 -23.83 13.51 9.80
CA GLY A 218 -25.14 13.52 9.13
C GLY A 218 -25.42 14.85 8.44
N SER A 219 -26.68 15.29 8.50
CA SER A 219 -27.13 16.54 7.88
C SER A 219 -26.45 17.81 8.44
N GLU A 220 -25.98 17.77 9.69
CA GLU A 220 -25.22 18.87 10.29
C GLU A 220 -23.84 19.02 9.62
N GLY A 221 -23.19 17.89 9.31
CA GLY A 221 -21.94 17.87 8.56
C GLY A 221 -22.10 18.42 7.15
N GLU A 222 -23.13 18.00 6.42
CA GLU A 222 -23.46 18.54 5.09
C GLU A 222 -23.62 20.06 5.15
N SER A 223 -24.36 20.57 6.13
CA SER A 223 -24.59 22.02 6.31
C SER A 223 -23.31 22.80 6.63
N LEU A 224 -22.41 22.21 7.42
CA LEU A 224 -21.11 22.81 7.75
C LEU A 224 -20.22 22.92 6.51
N MET A 225 -20.16 21.88 5.67
CA MET A 225 -19.39 21.90 4.43
C MET A 225 -19.93 22.96 3.47
N ASP A 226 -21.25 22.98 3.32
CA ASP A 226 -21.98 23.99 2.53
C ASP A 226 -21.71 25.43 3.00
N HIS A 227 -21.47 25.64 4.30
CA HIS A 227 -21.08 26.94 4.84
C HIS A 227 -19.62 27.28 4.57
N ALA A 228 -18.72 26.29 4.70
CA ALA A 228 -17.29 26.46 4.42
C ALA A 228 -17.06 26.89 2.96
N TRP A 229 -17.71 26.24 1.99
CA TRP A 229 -17.60 26.59 0.57
C TRP A 229 -18.14 27.97 0.21
N ARG A 230 -19.06 28.51 1.01
CA ARG A 230 -19.66 29.85 0.81
C ARG A 230 -18.92 30.95 1.56
N THR A 231 -17.93 30.60 2.39
CA THR A 231 -17.18 31.55 3.20
C THR A 231 -15.81 31.79 2.59
N PRO A 232 -15.54 32.99 2.04
CA PRO A 232 -14.21 33.33 1.54
C PRO A 232 -13.16 33.19 2.65
N GLY A 233 -11.99 32.65 2.32
CA GLY A 233 -10.93 32.27 3.25
C GLY A 233 -11.06 30.86 3.83
N LEU A 234 -12.28 30.31 3.94
CA LEU A 234 -12.50 28.91 4.35
C LEU A 234 -12.60 27.98 3.14
N ARG A 235 -13.20 28.47 2.04
CA ARG A 235 -13.29 27.73 0.78
C ARG A 235 -11.92 27.27 0.30
N GLU A 236 -10.94 28.16 0.32
CA GLU A 236 -9.56 27.89 -0.10
C GLU A 236 -8.80 26.93 0.82
N LEU A 237 -9.34 26.62 2.01
CA LEU A 237 -8.78 25.61 2.92
C LEU A 237 -9.37 24.21 2.71
N VAL A 238 -10.52 24.13 2.04
CA VAL A 238 -11.24 22.87 1.76
C VAL A 238 -11.21 22.50 0.28
N GLU A 239 -10.77 23.40 -0.61
CA GLU A 239 -10.39 23.13 -2.01
C GLU A 239 -8.96 22.55 -2.12
#